data_AF-A0A524GLE0-F1
#
_entry.id   AF-A0A524GLE0-F1
#
_cell.length_a   1.000
_cell.length_b   1.000
_cell.length_c   1.000
_cell.angle_alpha   90.00
_cell.angle_beta   90.00
_cell.angle_gamma   90.00
#
_symmetry.space_group_name_H-M   'P 1'
#
loop_
_entity.id
_entity.type
_entity.pdbx_description
1 polymer ?
#
loop_
_entity_poly.entity_id
_entity_poly.type
_entity_poly.pdbx_seq_one_letter_code
_entity_poly.pdbx_strand_id
1 'polypeptide(L)'
;TRYGEDLGLEHGLRTLVERLLAETEIPWVRFLYAYPATLDESLFELMSSDKRFLPYLDIPLQHASRRVLKAMKRGGDARSYRRLIERARANVSDLVVRTTFIVGFPGEGDEEFGELMDFVREVRFDHLGAFSYSWQDENPGAELGDPVAQEVKEERRNALLESQQEIALEHNLALVGRTLPALVTGTLPEMELLLEGRLHRQAPEIDGRLLINDGTAPAGSLVEVEITDAHPYDVVGGIIRILSPGKLAPNLPVLG
;
A
#
# COMPACT_ATOMS: atom_id res chain seq x y z
N THR A 1 -13.20 6.74 -4.56
CA THR A 1 -13.38 7.26 -3.18
C THR A 1 -14.76 7.87 -3.11
N ARG A 2 -15.54 7.58 -2.07
CA ARG A 2 -16.94 8.04 -1.96
C ARG A 2 -17.17 9.07 -0.86
N TYR A 3 -16.10 9.56 -0.24
CA TYR A 3 -16.19 10.56 0.83
C TYR A 3 -16.87 11.82 0.32
N GLY A 4 -17.93 12.25 1.00
CA GLY A 4 -18.70 13.46 0.71
C GLY A 4 -19.92 13.25 -0.20
N GLU A 5 -20.11 12.07 -0.82
CA GLU A 5 -21.28 11.79 -1.66
C GLU A 5 -22.60 11.91 -0.88
N ASP A 6 -22.62 11.43 0.36
CA ASP A 6 -23.75 11.52 1.29
C ASP A 6 -24.08 12.97 1.70
N LEU A 7 -23.11 13.87 1.54
CA LEU A 7 -23.24 15.31 1.78
C LEU A 7 -23.52 16.10 0.50
N GLY A 8 -23.66 15.43 -0.65
CA GLY A 8 -23.82 16.06 -1.96
C GLY A 8 -22.57 16.78 -2.48
N LEU A 9 -21.39 16.46 -1.95
CA LEU A 9 -20.13 17.02 -2.41
C LEU A 9 -19.63 16.27 -3.64
N GLU A 10 -19.28 17.04 -4.67
CA GLU A 10 -18.45 16.57 -5.77
C GLU A 10 -16.97 16.63 -5.35
N HIS A 11 -16.18 15.61 -5.67
CA HIS A 11 -14.75 15.55 -5.31
C HIS A 11 -14.47 15.75 -3.80
N GLY A 12 -15.35 15.22 -2.95
CA GLY A 12 -15.27 15.48 -1.50
C GLY A 12 -13.93 15.13 -0.87
N LEU A 13 -13.30 14.01 -1.28
CA LEU A 13 -12.00 13.62 -0.72
C LEU A 13 -10.90 14.60 -1.12
N ARG A 14 -10.88 15.05 -2.39
CA ARG A 14 -9.91 16.05 -2.83
C ARG A 14 -10.06 17.34 -2.02
N THR A 15 -11.29 17.83 -1.86
CA THR A 15 -11.58 19.04 -1.07
C THR A 15 -11.10 18.90 0.38
N LEU A 16 -11.32 17.74 1.00
CA LEU A 16 -10.83 17.48 2.36
C LEU A 16 -9.30 17.54 2.42
N VAL A 17 -8.60 16.87 1.50
CA VAL A 17 -7.14 16.84 1.50
C VAL A 17 -6.57 18.24 1.23
N GLU A 18 -7.12 18.99 0.28
CA GLU A 18 -6.70 20.38 0.03
C GLU A 18 -6.83 21.26 1.28
N ARG A 19 -7.91 21.11 2.05
CA ARG A 19 -8.08 21.83 3.33
C ARG A 19 -7.09 21.37 4.40
N LEU A 20 -6.87 20.05 4.55
CA LEU A 20 -5.88 19.53 5.49
C LEU A 20 -4.49 20.08 5.18
N LEU A 21 -4.14 20.13 3.90
CA LEU A 21 -2.89 20.70 3.43
C LEU A 21 -2.84 22.21 3.71
N ALA A 22 -3.89 22.97 3.43
CA ALA A 22 -3.88 24.42 3.62
C ALA A 22 -3.94 24.87 5.09
N GLU A 23 -4.60 24.10 5.96
CA GLU A 23 -4.97 24.54 7.31
C GLU A 23 -4.18 23.84 8.42
N THR A 24 -3.29 22.89 8.09
CA THR A 24 -2.52 22.14 9.10
C THR A 24 -1.03 22.01 8.73
N GLU A 25 -0.21 21.81 9.77
CA GLU A 25 1.23 21.51 9.65
C GLU A 25 1.51 20.01 9.67
N ILE A 26 0.52 19.17 9.32
CA ILE A 26 0.71 17.71 9.27
C ILE A 26 1.75 17.41 8.18
N PRO A 27 2.87 16.75 8.52
CA PRO A 27 3.96 16.61 7.57
C PRO A 27 3.63 15.66 6.42
N TRP A 28 2.91 14.57 6.71
CA TRP A 28 2.52 13.57 5.72
C TRP A 28 1.04 13.23 5.85
N VAL A 29 0.34 13.33 4.74
CA VAL A 29 -1.04 12.90 4.54
C VAL A 29 -0.99 11.74 3.55
N ARG A 30 -1.55 10.59 3.96
CA ARG A 30 -1.71 9.40 3.12
C ARG A 30 -3.17 9.00 3.18
N PHE A 31 -3.77 8.67 2.06
CA PHE A 31 -5.05 7.98 2.06
C PHE A 31 -4.86 6.50 1.73
N LEU A 32 -5.76 5.68 2.26
CA LEU A 32 -5.81 4.24 2.04
C LEU A 32 -7.18 3.86 1.49
N TYR A 33 -7.31 2.61 1.04
CA TYR A 33 -8.57 2.01 0.64
C TYR A 33 -9.23 2.70 -0.57
N ALA A 34 -8.46 2.94 -1.63
CA ALA A 34 -8.98 3.39 -2.90
C ALA A 34 -9.87 2.30 -3.52
N TYR A 35 -11.11 2.65 -3.87
CA TYR A 35 -11.95 1.78 -4.68
C TYR A 35 -11.75 2.10 -6.17
N PRO A 36 -11.30 1.14 -7.01
CA PRO A 36 -10.90 1.42 -8.39
C PRO A 36 -11.98 2.11 -9.23
N ALA A 37 -13.24 1.69 -9.08
CA ALA A 37 -14.32 2.17 -9.94
C ALA A 37 -14.82 3.58 -9.59
N THR A 38 -14.50 4.09 -8.39
CA THR A 38 -14.90 5.44 -7.96
C THR A 38 -13.69 6.33 -7.66
N LEU A 39 -12.47 5.89 -8.00
CA LEU A 39 -11.26 6.64 -7.70
C LEU A 39 -11.31 7.99 -8.44
N ASP A 40 -11.22 9.06 -7.65
CA ASP A 40 -11.12 10.41 -8.17
C ASP A 40 -9.68 10.66 -8.62
N GLU A 41 -9.44 10.58 -9.94
CA GLU A 41 -8.10 10.74 -10.52
C GLU A 41 -7.53 12.16 -10.33
N SER A 42 -8.37 13.14 -9.98
CA SER A 42 -7.92 14.50 -9.65
C SER A 42 -7.02 14.53 -8.40
N LEU A 43 -7.02 13.47 -7.58
CA LEU A 43 -6.10 13.29 -6.46
C LEU A 43 -4.64 13.12 -6.93
N PHE A 44 -4.41 12.60 -8.14
CA PHE A 44 -3.05 12.41 -8.67
C PHE A 44 -2.36 13.75 -8.92
N GLU A 45 -3.09 14.75 -9.41
CA GLU A 45 -2.56 16.12 -9.55
C GLU A 45 -2.12 16.67 -8.18
N LEU A 46 -2.95 16.46 -7.15
CA LEU A 46 -2.64 16.91 -5.80
C LEU A 46 -1.38 16.21 -5.26
N MET A 47 -1.26 14.89 -5.43
CA MET A 47 -0.06 14.13 -5.03
C MET A 47 1.20 14.63 -5.75
N SER A 48 1.09 14.98 -7.02
CA SER A 48 2.22 15.49 -7.79
C SER A 48 2.62 16.91 -7.37
N SER A 49 1.68 17.70 -6.85
CA SER A 49 1.88 19.13 -6.58
C SER A 49 2.33 19.43 -5.14
N ASP A 50 1.88 18.66 -4.14
CA ASP A 50 2.22 18.87 -2.72
C ASP A 50 2.89 17.63 -2.12
N LYS A 51 4.16 17.77 -1.71
CA LYS A 51 4.99 16.70 -1.15
C LYS A 51 4.49 16.14 0.18
N ARG A 52 3.61 16.85 0.89
CA ARG A 52 2.98 16.33 2.10
C ARG A 52 1.89 15.33 1.78
N PHE A 53 1.28 15.40 0.60
CA PHE A 53 0.35 14.38 0.15
C PHE A 53 1.12 13.25 -0.53
N LEU A 54 1.30 12.15 0.19
CA LEU A 54 2.27 11.14 -0.17
C LEU A 54 1.88 10.44 -1.48
N PRO A 55 2.86 10.17 -2.38
CA PRO A 55 2.65 9.47 -3.64
C PRO A 55 2.48 7.97 -3.36
N TYR A 56 1.34 7.60 -2.78
CA TYR A 56 1.02 6.24 -2.37
C TYR A 56 -0.45 5.93 -2.63
N LEU A 57 -0.68 4.94 -3.49
CA LEU A 57 -2.00 4.48 -3.90
C LEU A 57 -2.22 3.06 -3.38
N ASP A 58 -2.96 2.94 -2.29
CA ASP A 58 -3.51 1.65 -1.84
C ASP A 58 -4.84 1.39 -2.52
N ILE A 59 -4.87 0.40 -3.42
CA ILE A 59 -5.99 0.07 -4.27
C ILE A 59 -6.26 -1.44 -4.28
N PRO A 60 -7.11 -1.96 -3.38
CA PRO A 60 -7.42 -3.39 -3.33
C PRO A 60 -8.14 -3.89 -4.60
N LEU A 61 -7.43 -4.57 -5.49
CA LEU A 61 -7.95 -5.05 -6.77
C LEU A 61 -8.68 -6.40 -6.67
N GLN A 62 -8.42 -7.17 -5.61
CA GLN A 62 -9.05 -8.44 -5.25
C GLN A 62 -8.77 -9.58 -6.25
N HIS A 63 -8.86 -9.35 -7.55
CA HIS A 63 -8.38 -10.26 -8.61
C HIS A 63 -8.09 -9.46 -9.88
N ALA A 64 -7.50 -10.08 -10.90
CA ALA A 64 -7.30 -9.47 -12.23
C ALA A 64 -8.26 -10.02 -13.31
N SER A 65 -8.94 -11.14 -13.03
CA SER A 65 -9.72 -11.86 -14.03
C SER A 65 -11.13 -11.30 -14.06
N ARG A 66 -11.62 -10.96 -15.25
CA ARG A 66 -12.97 -10.41 -15.42
C ARG A 66 -14.05 -11.36 -14.92
N ARG A 67 -13.85 -12.67 -15.09
CA ARG A 67 -14.82 -13.70 -14.68
C ARG A 67 -14.93 -13.75 -13.15
N VAL A 68 -13.78 -13.82 -12.47
CA VAL A 68 -13.72 -13.84 -10.99
C VAL A 68 -14.21 -12.52 -10.40
N LEU A 69 -13.76 -11.38 -10.93
CA LEU A 69 -14.20 -10.06 -10.46
C LEU A 69 -15.71 -9.88 -10.57
N LYS A 70 -16.31 -10.32 -11.69
CA LYS A 70 -17.76 -10.27 -11.86
C LYS A 70 -18.48 -11.13 -10.80
N ALA A 71 -17.95 -12.31 -10.47
CA ALA A 71 -18.51 -13.17 -9.42
C ALA A 71 -18.35 -12.54 -8.02
N MET A 72 -17.27 -11.80 -7.78
CA MET A 72 -17.07 -10.95 -6.58
C MET A 72 -17.97 -9.69 -6.56
N LYS A 73 -18.86 -9.52 -7.54
CA LYS A 73 -19.71 -8.31 -7.73
C LYS A 73 -18.87 -7.03 -7.91
N ARG A 74 -17.69 -7.16 -8.50
CA ARG A 74 -16.79 -6.05 -8.83
C ARG A 74 -16.77 -5.82 -10.34
N GLY A 75 -16.55 -4.56 -10.71
CA GLY A 75 -16.24 -4.19 -12.09
C GLY A 75 -14.73 -4.24 -12.36
N GLY A 76 -14.38 -4.17 -13.64
CA GLY A 76 -12.99 -4.10 -14.08
C GLY A 76 -12.42 -5.45 -14.52
N ASP A 77 -11.17 -5.37 -14.96
CA ASP A 77 -10.33 -6.46 -15.44
C ASP A 77 -8.87 -5.99 -15.49
N ALA A 78 -7.93 -6.93 -15.68
CA ALA A 78 -6.50 -6.67 -15.81
C ALA A 78 -6.18 -5.48 -16.74
N ARG A 79 -6.85 -5.40 -17.89
CA ARG A 79 -6.62 -4.34 -18.88
C ARG A 79 -7.05 -2.97 -18.35
N SER A 80 -8.20 -2.88 -17.69
CA SER A 80 -8.68 -1.63 -17.09
C SER A 80 -7.82 -1.17 -15.91
N TYR A 81 -7.39 -2.10 -15.05
CA TYR A 81 -6.57 -1.80 -13.88
C TYR A 81 -5.16 -1.39 -14.27
N ARG A 82 -4.57 -2.05 -15.28
CA ARG A 82 -3.30 -1.64 -15.86
C ARG A 82 -3.34 -0.21 -16.36
N ARG A 83 -4.34 0.15 -17.17
CA ARG A 83 -4.48 1.53 -17.66
C ARG A 83 -4.61 2.53 -16.53
N LEU A 84 -5.36 2.21 -15.47
CA LEU A 84 -5.50 3.09 -14.32
C LEU A 84 -4.14 3.32 -13.63
N ILE A 85 -3.39 2.25 -13.39
CA ILE A 85 -2.09 2.31 -12.72
C ILE A 85 -1.03 3.00 -13.60
N GLU A 86 -1.02 2.74 -14.90
CA GLU A 86 -0.15 3.43 -15.87
C GLU A 86 -0.40 4.93 -15.87
N ARG A 87 -1.68 5.34 -15.90
CA ARG A 87 -2.04 6.77 -15.79
C ARG A 87 -1.60 7.36 -14.45
N ALA A 88 -1.81 6.66 -13.34
CA ALA A 88 -1.40 7.13 -12.03
C ALA A 88 0.13 7.34 -11.96
N ARG A 89 0.92 6.36 -12.43
CA ARG A 89 2.38 6.45 -12.50
C ARG A 89 2.89 7.52 -13.46
N ALA A 90 2.16 7.79 -14.55
CA ALA A 90 2.50 8.86 -15.48
C ALA A 90 2.28 10.26 -14.88
N ASN A 91 1.31 10.41 -13.97
CA ASN A 91 1.00 11.69 -13.32
C ASN A 91 1.78 11.91 -12.02
N VAL A 92 2.12 10.84 -11.29
CA VAL A 92 2.76 10.92 -9.98
C VAL A 92 4.11 10.21 -10.02
N SER A 93 5.18 11.00 -10.02
CA SER A 93 6.55 10.46 -9.95
C SER A 93 6.77 9.67 -8.66
N ASP A 94 7.53 8.58 -8.73
CA ASP A 94 7.85 7.70 -7.61
C ASP A 94 6.61 7.10 -6.90
N LEU A 95 5.44 7.07 -7.55
CA LEU A 95 4.20 6.52 -7.00
C LEU A 95 4.38 5.07 -6.52
N VAL A 96 4.10 4.87 -5.23
CA VAL A 96 3.95 3.54 -4.64
C VAL A 96 2.56 3.02 -4.91
N VAL A 97 2.45 1.81 -5.45
CA VAL A 97 1.17 1.15 -5.66
C VAL A 97 1.09 -0.08 -4.77
N ARG A 98 0.12 -0.06 -3.85
CA ARG A 98 -0.23 -1.19 -2.99
C ARG A 98 -1.52 -1.83 -3.46
N THR A 99 -1.59 -3.15 -3.40
CA THR A 99 -2.85 -3.87 -3.65
C THR A 99 -3.02 -5.09 -2.75
N THR A 100 -4.21 -5.68 -2.83
CA THR A 100 -4.55 -6.93 -2.18
C THR A 100 -5.27 -7.82 -3.18
N PHE A 101 -4.91 -9.11 -3.22
CA PHE A 101 -5.58 -10.15 -3.98
C PHE A 101 -6.14 -11.25 -3.09
N ILE A 102 -7.24 -11.85 -3.54
CA ILE A 102 -7.83 -13.06 -2.98
C ILE A 102 -7.68 -14.16 -4.02
N VAL A 103 -7.08 -15.27 -3.62
CA VAL A 103 -6.91 -16.47 -4.45
C VAL A 103 -7.80 -17.60 -3.95
N GLY A 104 -8.12 -18.53 -4.85
CA GLY A 104 -9.00 -19.65 -4.55
C GLY A 104 -10.47 -19.25 -4.41
N PHE A 105 -10.88 -18.13 -5.02
CA PHE A 105 -12.29 -17.73 -5.02
C PHE A 105 -13.15 -18.74 -5.80
N PRO A 106 -14.43 -18.96 -5.44
CA PRO A 106 -15.31 -19.86 -6.18
C PRO A 106 -15.37 -19.54 -7.68
N GLY A 107 -14.92 -20.50 -8.49
CA GLY A 107 -14.84 -20.35 -9.93
C GLY A 107 -13.48 -19.92 -10.47
N GLU A 108 -12.46 -19.68 -9.64
CA GLU A 108 -11.08 -19.44 -10.08
C GLU A 108 -10.44 -20.76 -10.57
N GLY A 109 -10.31 -20.90 -11.89
CA GLY A 109 -9.56 -21.99 -12.51
C GLY A 109 -8.09 -21.64 -12.72
N ASP A 110 -7.36 -22.54 -13.37
CA ASP A 110 -5.93 -22.34 -13.64
C ASP A 110 -5.69 -21.19 -14.64
N GLU A 111 -6.60 -20.99 -15.58
CA GLU A 111 -6.54 -19.87 -16.53
C GLU A 111 -6.65 -18.52 -15.80
N GLU A 112 -7.62 -18.35 -14.90
CA GLU A 112 -7.78 -17.09 -14.17
C GLU A 112 -6.65 -16.83 -13.19
N PHE A 113 -6.14 -17.87 -12.53
CA PHE A 113 -4.95 -17.74 -11.71
C PHE A 113 -3.72 -17.36 -12.54
N GLY A 114 -3.56 -17.94 -13.74
CA GLY A 114 -2.54 -17.56 -14.71
C GLY A 114 -2.64 -16.08 -15.11
N GLU A 115 -3.84 -15.60 -15.44
CA GLU A 115 -4.09 -14.18 -15.74
C GLU A 115 -3.66 -13.26 -14.58
N LEU A 116 -3.91 -13.68 -13.33
CA LEU A 116 -3.49 -12.93 -12.15
C LEU A 116 -1.98 -12.88 -11.99
N MET A 117 -1.29 -14.01 -12.17
CA MET A 117 0.16 -14.09 -12.09
C MET A 117 0.84 -13.20 -13.15
N ASP A 118 0.37 -13.26 -14.39
CA ASP A 118 0.89 -12.42 -15.47
C ASP A 118 0.61 -10.94 -15.21
N PHE A 119 -0.57 -10.61 -14.70
CA PHE A 119 -0.91 -9.24 -14.32
C PHE A 119 0.02 -8.69 -13.23
N VAL A 120 0.35 -9.46 -12.20
CA VAL A 120 1.27 -9.03 -11.15
C VAL A 120 2.68 -8.81 -11.68
N ARG A 121 3.20 -9.73 -12.51
CA ARG A 121 4.52 -9.60 -13.14
C ARG A 121 4.63 -8.39 -14.06
N GLU A 122 3.56 -8.06 -14.77
CA GLU A 122 3.54 -6.93 -15.69
C GLU A 122 3.38 -5.59 -14.95
N VAL A 123 2.46 -5.52 -13.99
CA VAL A 123 2.17 -4.27 -13.28
C VAL A 123 3.26 -3.94 -12.27
N ARG A 124 3.92 -4.96 -11.68
CA ARG A 124 5.01 -4.79 -10.72
C ARG A 124 4.62 -3.88 -9.56
N PHE A 125 3.79 -4.37 -8.66
CA PHE A 125 3.35 -3.63 -7.48
C PHE A 125 4.50 -3.41 -6.50
N ASP A 126 4.48 -2.29 -5.78
CA ASP A 126 5.43 -2.04 -4.69
C ASP A 126 5.11 -2.92 -3.49
N HIS A 127 3.82 -2.98 -3.13
CA HIS A 127 3.32 -3.81 -2.04
C HIS A 127 2.11 -4.61 -2.52
N LEU A 128 2.05 -5.89 -2.16
CA LEU A 128 0.92 -6.75 -2.48
C LEU A 128 0.68 -7.73 -1.34
N GLY A 129 -0.55 -7.72 -0.83
CA GLY A 129 -1.06 -8.74 0.07
C GLY A 129 -1.83 -9.82 -0.69
N ALA A 130 -1.69 -11.08 -0.30
CA ALA A 130 -2.45 -12.20 -0.85
C ALA A 130 -3.12 -12.99 0.26
N PHE A 131 -4.43 -13.23 0.11
CA PHE A 131 -5.25 -13.99 1.04
C PHE A 131 -5.94 -15.14 0.33
N SER A 132 -6.05 -16.28 0.99
CA SER A 132 -6.91 -17.36 0.52
C SER A 132 -8.36 -16.99 0.76
N TYR A 133 -9.25 -17.28 -0.19
CA TYR A 133 -10.68 -17.14 0.01
C TYR A 133 -11.11 -17.98 1.21
N SER A 134 -11.86 -17.37 2.12
CA SER A 134 -12.51 -18.04 3.24
C SER A 134 -13.99 -17.73 3.18
N TRP A 135 -14.80 -18.78 3.04
CA TRP A 135 -16.25 -18.63 3.04
C TRP A 135 -16.78 -18.22 4.41
N GLN A 136 -17.80 -17.37 4.42
CA GLN A 136 -18.57 -16.95 5.59
C GLN A 136 -20.02 -16.73 5.13
N ASP A 137 -21.00 -17.03 5.98
CA ASP A 137 -22.44 -16.88 5.66
C ASP A 137 -22.81 -15.47 5.18
N GLU A 138 -22.09 -14.47 5.68
CA GLU A 138 -22.33 -13.04 5.42
C GLU A 138 -21.66 -12.55 4.13
N ASN A 139 -20.79 -13.36 3.51
CA ASN A 139 -20.03 -12.95 2.34
C ASN A 139 -20.93 -12.70 1.12
N PRO A 140 -20.72 -11.62 0.36
CA PRO A 140 -21.27 -11.50 -0.98
C PRO A 140 -20.84 -12.71 -1.84
N GLY A 141 -21.80 -13.51 -2.30
CA GLY A 141 -21.49 -14.75 -3.02
C GLY A 141 -21.48 -16.00 -2.14
N ALA A 142 -21.99 -15.95 -0.90
CA ALA A 142 -22.13 -17.13 -0.02
C ALA A 142 -22.83 -18.31 -0.71
N GLU A 143 -23.75 -18.03 -1.65
CA GLU A 143 -24.42 -19.02 -2.49
C GLU A 143 -23.46 -19.87 -3.37
N LEU A 144 -22.24 -19.38 -3.62
CA LEU A 144 -21.22 -20.07 -4.41
C LEU A 144 -20.45 -21.12 -3.59
N GLY A 145 -20.59 -21.11 -2.26
CA GLY A 145 -19.88 -22.02 -1.35
C GLY A 145 -18.36 -21.85 -1.39
N ASP A 146 -17.65 -22.92 -1.07
CA ASP A 146 -16.18 -22.96 -1.09
C ASP A 146 -15.65 -24.22 -1.80
N PRO A 147 -15.73 -24.27 -3.15
CA PRO A 147 -15.43 -25.48 -3.90
C PRO A 147 -13.94 -25.70 -4.14
N VAL A 148 -13.08 -24.71 -3.88
CA VAL A 148 -11.63 -24.82 -4.10
C VAL A 148 -10.99 -25.43 -2.86
N ALA A 149 -10.25 -26.53 -3.04
CA ALA A 149 -9.55 -27.20 -1.94
C ALA A 149 -8.53 -26.26 -1.28
N GLN A 150 -8.40 -26.32 0.04
CA GLN A 150 -7.55 -25.43 0.83
C GLN A 150 -6.08 -25.50 0.37
N GLU A 151 -5.60 -26.69 0.04
CA GLU A 151 -4.25 -26.93 -0.46
C GLU A 151 -3.98 -26.14 -1.75
N VAL A 152 -4.94 -26.12 -2.68
CA VAL A 152 -4.83 -25.35 -3.93
C VAL A 152 -4.79 -23.84 -3.64
N LYS A 153 -5.57 -23.36 -2.66
CA LYS A 153 -5.54 -21.94 -2.28
C LYS A 153 -4.19 -21.55 -1.71
N GLU A 154 -3.62 -22.40 -0.86
CA GLU A 154 -2.30 -22.19 -0.24
C GLU A 154 -1.19 -22.22 -1.28
N GLU A 155 -1.21 -23.17 -2.21
CA GLU A 155 -0.27 -23.24 -3.34
C GLU A 155 -0.32 -21.96 -4.18
N ARG A 156 -1.52 -21.52 -4.58
CA ARG A 156 -1.73 -20.29 -5.35
C ARG A 156 -1.28 -19.04 -4.58
N ARG A 157 -1.61 -18.96 -3.29
CA ARG A 157 -1.21 -17.83 -2.44
C ARG A 157 0.31 -17.76 -2.33
N ASN A 158 0.98 -18.89 -2.10
CA ASN A 158 2.42 -18.95 -1.97
C ASN A 158 3.12 -18.58 -3.28
N ALA A 159 2.66 -19.11 -4.42
CA ALA A 159 3.20 -18.77 -5.73
C ALA A 159 3.05 -17.27 -6.06
N LEU A 160 1.91 -16.66 -5.70
CA LEU A 160 1.68 -15.22 -5.89
C LEU A 160 2.61 -14.38 -5.01
N LEU A 161 2.77 -14.76 -3.74
CA LEU A 161 3.65 -14.07 -2.79
C LEU A 161 5.13 -14.20 -3.18
N GLU A 162 5.56 -15.36 -3.66
CA GLU A 162 6.92 -15.59 -4.16
C GLU A 162 7.22 -14.67 -5.35
N SER A 163 6.32 -14.61 -6.34
CA SER A 163 6.47 -13.68 -7.47
C SER A 163 6.49 -12.22 -7.05
N GLN A 164 5.71 -11.83 -6.04
CA GLN A 164 5.76 -10.47 -5.49
C GLN A 164 7.06 -10.19 -4.75
N GLN A 165 7.58 -11.17 -4.01
CA GLN A 165 8.78 -11.01 -3.19
C GLN A 165 9.99 -10.61 -4.04
N GLU A 166 10.12 -11.19 -5.23
CA GLU A 166 11.14 -10.82 -6.22
C GLU A 166 11.00 -9.35 -6.65
N ILE A 167 9.78 -8.93 -7.00
CA ILE A 167 9.48 -7.56 -7.44
C ILE A 167 9.75 -6.55 -6.33
N ALA A 168 9.33 -6.86 -5.10
CA ALA A 168 9.50 -6.00 -3.93
C ALA A 168 10.99 -5.83 -3.58
N LEU A 169 11.77 -6.91 -3.66
CA LEU A 169 13.22 -6.86 -3.47
C LEU A 169 13.90 -5.98 -4.54
N GLU A 170 13.53 -6.13 -5.81
CA GLU A 170 14.07 -5.28 -6.88
C GLU A 170 13.78 -3.79 -6.63
N HIS A 171 12.56 -3.45 -6.19
CA HIS A 171 12.19 -2.08 -5.87
C HIS A 171 12.96 -1.54 -4.65
N ASN A 172 13.14 -2.35 -3.60
CA ASN A 172 13.88 -1.92 -2.41
C ASN A 172 15.39 -1.79 -2.69
N LEU A 173 15.98 -2.68 -3.49
CA LEU A 173 17.38 -2.58 -3.92
C LEU A 173 17.65 -1.29 -4.70
N ALA A 174 16.69 -0.82 -5.50
CA ALA A 174 16.78 0.47 -6.19
C ALA A 174 16.79 1.69 -5.24
N LEU A 175 16.50 1.48 -3.94
CA LEU A 175 16.59 2.52 -2.92
C LEU A 175 17.98 2.60 -2.28
N VAL A 176 18.79 1.55 -2.35
CA VAL A 176 20.13 1.52 -1.74
C VAL A 176 21.00 2.64 -2.33
N GLY A 177 21.66 3.40 -1.45
CA GLY A 177 22.43 4.60 -1.77
C GLY A 177 21.60 5.88 -1.96
N ARG A 178 20.26 5.81 -1.86
CA ARG A 178 19.40 7.01 -1.86
C ARG A 178 19.21 7.53 -0.44
N THR A 179 19.12 8.85 -0.32
CA THR A 179 18.69 9.52 0.90
C THR A 179 17.20 9.84 0.81
N LEU A 180 16.41 9.37 1.79
CA LEU A 180 14.96 9.53 1.82
C LEU A 180 14.50 10.06 3.19
N PRO A 181 13.40 10.84 3.24
CA PRO A 181 12.80 11.23 4.50
C PRO A 181 12.11 10.02 5.14
N ALA A 182 12.27 9.87 6.45
CA ALA A 182 11.70 8.80 7.26
C ALA A 182 11.07 9.34 8.55
N LEU A 183 10.00 8.70 8.99
CA LEU A 183 9.39 8.92 10.30
C LEU A 183 9.93 7.86 11.28
N VAL A 184 10.57 8.28 12.37
CA VAL A 184 11.00 7.37 13.43
C VAL A 184 9.78 6.98 14.27
N THR A 185 9.52 5.67 14.40
CA THR A 185 8.38 5.14 15.18
C THR A 185 8.79 4.78 16.60
N GLY A 186 10.07 4.47 16.84
CA GLY A 186 10.61 4.19 18.18
C GLY A 186 11.76 3.20 18.14
N THR A 187 12.04 2.58 19.28
CA THR A 187 12.95 1.43 19.35
C THR A 187 12.29 0.19 18.78
N LEU A 188 13.05 -0.64 18.09
CA LEU A 188 12.58 -1.93 17.60
C LEU A 188 12.39 -2.89 18.81
N PRO A 189 11.17 -3.41 19.08
CA PRO A 189 10.91 -4.25 20.26
C PRO A 189 11.78 -5.50 20.32
N GLU A 190 12.15 -6.06 19.16
CA GLU A 190 12.93 -7.28 19.04
C GLU A 190 14.44 -7.05 19.23
N MET A 191 14.92 -5.80 19.03
CA MET A 191 16.33 -5.43 19.17
C MET A 191 16.45 -3.98 19.66
N GLU A 192 16.58 -3.78 20.97
CA GLU A 192 16.56 -2.44 21.61
C GLU A 192 17.65 -1.46 21.12
N LEU A 193 18.71 -1.96 20.47
CA LEU A 193 19.77 -1.14 19.89
C LEU A 193 19.42 -0.55 18.51
N LEU A 194 18.34 -1.02 17.88
CA LEU A 194 17.87 -0.54 16.58
C LEU A 194 16.64 0.35 16.77
N LEU A 195 16.51 1.37 15.93
CA LEU A 195 15.27 2.11 15.80
C LEU A 195 14.44 1.54 14.65
N GLU A 196 13.13 1.56 14.82
CA GLU A 196 12.17 1.37 13.73
C GLU A 196 11.76 2.74 13.20
N GLY A 197 11.64 2.82 11.88
CA GLY A 197 11.02 3.93 11.20
C GLY A 197 10.20 3.49 10.00
N ARG A 198 9.66 4.48 9.28
CA ARG A 198 8.91 4.27 8.05
C ARG A 198 9.28 5.32 7.02
N LEU A 199 9.57 4.87 5.81
CA LEU A 199 9.64 5.75 4.65
C LEU A 199 8.23 6.20 4.27
N HIS A 200 8.12 7.29 3.49
CA HIS A 200 6.84 7.67 2.87
C HIS A 200 6.25 6.55 1.99
N ARG A 201 7.05 5.55 1.62
CA ARG A 201 6.64 4.39 0.83
C ARG A 201 6.00 3.26 1.64
N GLN A 202 5.98 3.37 2.97
CA GLN A 202 5.52 2.32 3.87
C GLN A 202 4.33 2.81 4.69
N ALA A 203 3.19 2.13 4.56
CA ALA A 203 2.04 2.30 5.42
C ALA A 203 2.22 1.53 6.74
N PRO A 204 1.66 2.04 7.85
CA PRO A 204 1.75 1.39 9.15
C PRO A 204 1.14 -0.03 9.10
N GLU A 205 1.80 -0.99 9.76
CA GLU A 205 1.34 -2.37 10.02
C GLU A 205 1.18 -3.29 8.80
N ILE A 206 0.93 -2.73 7.62
CA ILE A 206 0.55 -3.49 6.41
C ILE A 206 1.67 -3.60 5.36
N ASP A 207 2.70 -2.77 5.47
CA ASP A 207 3.90 -2.80 4.64
C ASP A 207 5.13 -3.11 5.52
N GLY A 208 6.31 -3.25 4.91
CA GLY A 208 7.55 -3.46 5.65
C GLY A 208 8.08 -2.21 6.37
N ARG A 209 9.23 -2.37 7.02
CA ARG A 209 9.80 -1.40 7.96
C ARG A 209 11.08 -0.77 7.41
N LEU A 210 11.44 0.38 7.97
CA LEU A 210 12.81 0.87 7.92
C LEU A 210 13.51 0.52 9.23
N LEU A 211 14.56 -0.27 9.15
CA LEU A 211 15.45 -0.59 10.26
C LEU A 211 16.59 0.43 10.29
N ILE A 212 16.66 1.22 11.36
CA ILE A 212 17.69 2.25 11.51
C ILE A 212 18.77 1.70 12.43
N ASN A 213 19.95 1.47 11.87
CA ASN A 213 21.09 0.87 12.57
C ASN A 213 22.24 1.85 12.84
N ASP A 214 22.14 3.08 12.35
CA ASP A 214 23.09 4.16 12.62
C ASP A 214 22.34 5.47 12.90
N GLY A 215 22.76 6.17 13.95
CA GLY A 215 22.12 7.38 14.48
C GLY A 215 20.94 7.13 15.42
N THR A 216 20.46 8.20 16.04
CA THR A 216 19.33 8.15 16.99
C THR A 216 18.45 9.40 16.90
N ALA A 217 17.15 9.23 17.10
CA ALA A 217 16.18 10.32 17.23
C ALA A 217 14.96 9.84 18.03
N PRO A 218 14.24 10.72 18.73
CA PRO A 218 13.03 10.34 19.45
C PRO A 218 11.91 9.93 18.49
N ALA A 219 11.01 9.06 18.94
CA ALA A 219 9.81 8.69 18.21
C ALA A 219 9.00 9.93 17.80
N GLY A 220 8.42 9.88 16.60
CA GLY A 220 7.72 11.01 15.97
C GLY A 220 8.64 11.99 15.24
N SER A 221 9.97 11.80 15.27
CA SER A 221 10.89 12.64 14.50
C SER A 221 10.83 12.32 13.01
N LEU A 222 10.87 13.36 12.19
CA LEU A 222 11.22 13.23 10.78
C LEU A 222 12.72 13.41 10.60
N VAL A 223 13.33 12.47 9.92
CA VAL A 223 14.78 12.39 9.68
C VAL A 223 15.04 12.17 8.19
N GLU A 224 16.24 12.50 7.72
CA GLU A 224 16.77 11.96 6.47
C GLU A 224 17.62 10.75 6.78
N VAL A 225 17.37 9.67 6.04
CA VAL A 225 18.06 8.39 6.18
C VAL A 225 18.68 8.01 4.84
N GLU A 226 19.94 7.61 4.85
CA GLU A 226 20.58 6.96 3.71
C GLU A 226 20.30 5.46 3.80
N ILE A 227 19.72 4.89 2.74
CA ILE A 227 19.45 3.45 2.66
C ILE A 227 20.75 2.73 2.32
N THR A 228 21.14 1.78 3.17
CA THR A 228 22.41 1.05 3.04
C THR A 228 22.22 -0.42 2.66
N ASP A 229 21.06 -0.99 2.96
CA ASP A 229 20.71 -2.37 2.59
C ASP A 229 19.20 -2.53 2.36
N ALA A 230 18.82 -3.61 1.69
CA ALA A 230 17.45 -3.90 1.34
C ALA A 230 17.14 -5.41 1.41
N HIS A 231 15.99 -5.72 1.98
CA HIS A 231 15.34 -7.02 1.97
C HIS A 231 14.02 -6.92 1.20
N PRO A 232 13.33 -8.05 0.93
CA PRO A 232 12.10 -8.01 0.13
C PRO A 232 11.01 -7.10 0.69
N TYR A 233 10.90 -6.98 2.01
CA TYR A 233 9.88 -6.15 2.65
C TYR A 233 10.49 -4.96 3.41
N ASP A 234 11.67 -5.15 4.01
CA ASP A 234 12.31 -4.15 4.86
C ASP A 234 13.51 -3.50 4.17
N VAL A 235 13.83 -2.28 4.59
CA VAL A 235 15.07 -1.58 4.20
C VAL A 235 15.86 -1.21 5.44
N VAL A 236 17.17 -1.08 5.30
CA VAL A 236 18.09 -0.72 6.38
C VAL A 236 18.78 0.60 6.02
N GLY A 237 18.98 1.48 7.01
CA GLY A 237 19.67 2.74 6.76
C GLY A 237 20.16 3.47 8.01
N GLY A 238 20.95 4.51 7.78
CA GLY A 238 21.50 5.38 8.82
C GLY A 238 20.94 6.79 8.77
N ILE A 239 20.68 7.40 9.93
CA ILE A 239 20.23 8.80 10.02
C ILE A 239 21.37 9.74 9.64
N ILE A 240 21.15 10.56 8.63
CA ILE A 240 22.07 11.61 8.19
C ILE A 240 21.81 12.93 8.93
N ARG A 241 20.54 13.30 9.11
CA ARG A 241 20.14 14.48 9.89
C ARG A 241 18.68 14.42 10.33
N ILE A 242 18.34 15.20 11.35
CA ILE A 242 16.96 15.41 11.81
C ILE A 242 16.35 16.57 11.02
N LEU A 243 15.22 16.33 10.35
CA LEU A 243 14.45 17.35 9.63
C LEU A 243 13.50 18.09 10.56
N SER A 244 12.79 17.35 11.41
CA SER A 244 11.88 17.89 12.41
C SER A 244 11.87 16.97 13.63
N PRO A 245 12.14 17.49 14.84
CA PRO A 245 12.15 16.68 16.04
C PRO A 245 10.72 16.24 16.38
N GLY A 246 10.59 14.99 16.85
CA GLY A 246 9.33 14.50 17.40
C GLY A 246 8.90 15.36 18.57
N LYS A 247 7.68 15.90 18.51
CA LYS A 247 7.06 16.45 19.71
C LYS A 247 6.66 15.25 20.56
N LEU A 248 7.17 15.15 21.79
CA LEU A 248 6.59 14.28 22.81
C LEU A 248 5.09 14.56 22.80
N ALA A 249 4.28 13.59 22.35
CA ALA A 249 2.85 13.77 22.31
C ALA A 249 2.39 14.06 23.75
N PRO A 250 1.72 15.18 24.04
CA PRO A 250 0.89 15.20 25.24
C PRO A 250 -0.11 14.06 25.05
N ASN A 251 -0.13 13.09 25.97
CA ASN A 251 -0.99 11.92 25.98
C ASN A 251 -2.31 12.18 25.22
N LEU A 252 -2.38 11.77 23.96
CA LEU A 252 -3.65 11.73 23.26
C LEU A 252 -4.45 10.62 23.96
N PRO A 253 -5.66 10.90 24.46
CA PRO A 253 -6.45 9.87 25.10
C PRO A 253 -6.66 8.74 24.08
N VAL A 254 -6.21 7.55 24.44
CA VAL A 254 -6.59 6.32 23.74
C VAL A 254 -8.11 6.25 23.87
N LEU A 255 -8.82 6.43 22.76
CA LEU A 255 -10.24 6.10 22.71
C LEU A 255 -10.31 4.58 22.85
N GLY A 256 -10.83 4.13 24.00
CA GLY A 256 -10.99 2.73 24.35
C GLY A 256 -12.11 2.03 23.59
#